data_AF-A0A0B7IMB7-F1
#
_entry.id   AF-A0A0B7IMB7-F1
#
_cell.length_a   1.000
_cell.length_b   1.000
_cell.length_c   1.000
_cell.angle_alpha   90.00
_cell.angle_beta   90.00
_cell.angle_gamma   90.00
#
_symmetry.space_group_name_H-M   'P 1'
#
loop_
_entity.id
_entity.type
_entity.pdbx_description
1 polymer ?
#
loop_
_entity_poly.entity_id
_entity_poly.type
_entity_poly.pdbx_seq_one_letter_code
_entity_poly.pdbx_strand_id
1 'polypeptide(L)'
;MEQDYRMFVFRCLQNLYRQAYRADGYLKSNLFAKKRQWDKEKTPQLEAEFRKVEEGYVNHLWMMQQLEGLTLQDVIEEKGLLQNFGQLHKEDIYETLQKNITAKEKMDYISVLLADFYHKASTQTED
;
A
#
# COMPACT_ATOMS: atom_id res chain seq x y z
N MET A 1 -2.21 -5.63 24.96
CA MET A 1 -2.12 -4.33 24.26
C MET A 1 -1.09 -4.35 23.14
N GLU A 2 0.22 -4.51 23.40
CA GLU A 2 1.24 -4.47 22.33
C GLU A 2 1.22 -5.71 21.41
N GLN A 3 0.94 -6.89 21.96
CA GLN A 3 0.73 -8.10 21.16
C GLN A 3 -0.55 -8.02 20.29
N ASP A 4 -1.60 -7.38 20.81
CA ASP A 4 -2.86 -7.14 20.08
C ASP A 4 -2.63 -6.17 18.92
N TYR A 5 -1.83 -5.12 19.14
CA TYR A 5 -1.39 -4.18 18.11
C TYR A 5 -0.65 -4.89 16.97
N ARG A 6 0.42 -5.65 17.29
CA ARG A 6 1.26 -6.32 16.28
C ARG A 6 0.46 -7.33 15.45
N MET A 7 -0.39 -8.11 16.11
CA MET A 7 -1.27 -9.06 15.45
C MET A 7 -2.28 -8.34 14.53
N PHE A 8 -2.81 -7.21 14.96
CA PHE A 8 -3.77 -6.44 14.17
C PHE A 8 -3.11 -5.81 12.93
N VAL A 9 -1.94 -5.17 13.09
CA VAL A 9 -1.17 -4.61 11.98
C VAL A 9 -0.80 -5.70 10.98
N PHE A 10 -0.34 -6.86 11.45
CA PHE A 10 -0.02 -7.99 10.58
C PHE A 10 -1.22 -8.44 9.75
N ARG A 11 -2.41 -8.55 10.34
CA ARG A 11 -3.64 -8.87 9.60
C ARG A 11 -4.00 -7.82 8.56
N CYS A 12 -3.76 -6.54 8.86
CA CYS A 12 -3.99 -5.45 7.91
C CYS A 12 -3.01 -5.50 6.74
N LEU A 13 -1.73 -5.78 6.98
CA LEU A 13 -0.72 -5.98 5.93
C LEU A 13 -1.07 -7.16 5.02
N GLN A 14 -1.49 -8.29 5.59
CA GLN A 14 -1.97 -9.44 4.81
C GLN A 14 -3.20 -9.09 3.96
N ASN A 15 -4.12 -8.29 4.50
CA ASN A 15 -5.28 -7.83 3.77
C ASN A 15 -4.90 -6.88 2.63
N LEU A 16 -3.97 -5.95 2.87
CA LEU A 16 -3.44 -5.04 1.85
C LEU A 16 -2.78 -5.81 0.71
N TYR A 17 -1.95 -6.82 1.01
CA TYR A 17 -1.34 -7.67 -0.01
C TYR A 17 -2.39 -8.39 -0.87
N ARG A 18 -3.42 -8.97 -0.24
CA ARG A 18 -4.53 -9.62 -0.97
C ARG A 18 -5.29 -8.65 -1.87
N GLN A 19 -5.53 -7.42 -1.40
CA GLN A 19 -6.19 -6.39 -2.19
C GLN A 19 -5.31 -5.95 -3.37
N ALA A 20 -4.01 -5.74 -3.13
CA ALA A 20 -3.05 -5.41 -4.16
C ALA A 20 -3.00 -6.49 -5.24
N TYR A 21 -2.86 -7.76 -4.84
CA TYR A 21 -2.85 -8.89 -5.77
C TYR A 21 -4.13 -8.97 -6.63
N ARG A 22 -5.30 -8.66 -6.06
CA ARG A 22 -6.57 -8.61 -6.81
C ARG A 22 -6.64 -7.42 -7.79
N ALA A 23 -5.97 -6.31 -7.46
CA ALA A 23 -5.97 -5.10 -8.27
C ALA A 23 -4.96 -5.15 -9.43
N ASP A 24 -3.89 -5.96 -9.33
CA ASP A 24 -2.79 -6.00 -10.31
C ASP A 24 -3.29 -6.16 -11.75
N GLY A 25 -4.17 -7.13 -12.00
CA GLY A 25 -4.71 -7.38 -13.34
C GLY A 25 -5.46 -6.17 -13.93
N TYR A 26 -6.22 -5.45 -13.11
CA TYR A 26 -6.92 -4.23 -13.52
C TYR A 26 -5.94 -3.09 -13.82
N LEU A 27 -4.96 -2.88 -12.94
CA LEU A 27 -3.97 -1.81 -13.08
C LEU A 27 -3.08 -2.03 -14.32
N LYS A 28 -2.62 -3.26 -14.53
CA LYS A 28 -1.87 -3.68 -15.72
C LYS A 28 -2.67 -3.46 -17.01
N SER A 29 -3.96 -3.81 -17.00
CA SER A 29 -4.84 -3.61 -18.15
C SER A 29 -5.04 -2.12 -18.48
N ASN A 30 -5.19 -1.28 -17.45
CA ASN A 30 -5.28 0.18 -17.60
C ASN A 30 -3.98 0.78 -18.17
N LEU A 31 -2.82 0.34 -17.69
CA LEU A 31 -1.51 0.74 -18.22
C LEU A 31 -1.40 0.45 -19.72
N PHE A 32 -1.74 -0.77 -20.14
CA PHE A 32 -1.71 -1.12 -21.56
C PHE A 32 -2.73 -0.33 -22.40
N ALA A 33 -3.91 -0.05 -21.85
CA ALA A 33 -4.90 0.78 -22.53
C ALA A 33 -4.38 2.21 -22.78
N LYS A 34 -3.78 2.83 -21.76
CA LYS A 34 -3.19 4.17 -21.87
C LYS A 34 -1.98 4.20 -22.79
N LYS A 35 -1.12 3.19 -22.73
CA LYS A 35 -0.01 3.05 -23.68
C LYS A 35 -0.50 2.98 -25.12
N ARG A 36 -1.52 2.17 -25.42
CA ARG A 36 -2.09 2.07 -26.77
C ARG A 36 -2.70 3.39 -27.26
N GLN A 37 -3.35 4.14 -26.38
CA GLN A 37 -3.88 5.47 -26.71
C GLN A 37 -2.74 6.43 -27.09
N TRP A 38 -1.70 6.50 -26.25
CA TRP A 38 -0.54 7.33 -26.52
C TRP A 38 0.22 6.92 -27.78
N ASP A 39 0.49 5.63 -27.98
CA ASP A 39 1.23 5.13 -29.15
C ASP A 39 0.53 5.48 -30.49
N LYS A 40 -0.81 5.61 -30.46
CA LYS A 40 -1.64 5.96 -31.64
C LYS A 40 -1.62 7.46 -31.95
N GLU A 41 -1.77 8.31 -30.95
CA GLU A 41 -2.03 9.75 -31.13
C GLU A 41 -0.81 10.64 -30.83
N LYS A 42 0.09 10.17 -29.96
CA LYS A 42 1.37 10.80 -29.58
C LYS A 42 1.25 12.28 -29.17
N THR A 43 0.19 12.62 -28.43
CA THR A 43 0.01 13.97 -27.88
C THR A 43 0.68 14.11 -26.51
N PRO A 44 1.13 15.31 -26.11
CA PRO A 44 1.70 15.56 -24.78
C PRO A 44 0.74 15.23 -23.64
N GLN A 45 -0.57 15.45 -23.84
CA GLN A 45 -1.59 15.14 -22.84
C GLN A 45 -1.68 13.63 -22.57
N LEU A 46 -1.69 12.82 -23.64
CA LEU A 46 -1.74 11.36 -23.51
C LEU A 46 -0.43 10.77 -22.99
N GLU A 47 0.71 11.39 -23.30
CA GLU A 47 1.99 11.05 -22.68
C GLU A 47 1.94 11.25 -21.17
N ALA A 48 1.50 12.42 -20.70
CA ALA A 48 1.37 12.71 -19.27
C ALA A 48 0.40 11.74 -18.56
N GLU A 49 -0.75 11.43 -19.19
CA GLU A 49 -1.68 10.43 -18.67
C GLU A 49 -1.06 9.03 -18.60
N PHE A 50 -0.30 8.62 -19.62
CA PHE A 50 0.40 7.34 -19.63
C PHE A 50 1.46 7.28 -18.53
N ARG A 51 2.31 8.30 -18.40
CA ARG A 51 3.35 8.38 -17.35
C ARG A 51 2.77 8.27 -15.95
N LYS A 52 1.66 8.98 -15.68
CA LYS A 52 0.98 8.89 -14.39
C LYS A 52 0.50 7.46 -14.07
N VAL A 53 -0.02 6.74 -15.07
CA VAL A 53 -0.47 5.35 -14.88
C VAL A 53 0.70 4.38 -14.79
N GLU A 54 1.80 4.65 -15.50
CA GLU A 54 3.06 3.91 -15.43
C GLU A 54 3.67 4.00 -14.03
N GLU A 55 3.86 5.20 -13.50
CA GLU A 55 4.33 5.46 -12.14
C GLU A 55 3.44 4.76 -11.10
N GLY A 56 2.12 4.89 -11.23
CA GLY A 56 1.17 4.23 -10.33
C GLY A 56 1.30 2.70 -10.36
N TYR A 57 1.58 2.10 -11.52
CA TYR A 57 1.79 0.66 -11.63
C TYR A 57 3.14 0.22 -11.06
N VAL A 58 4.19 1.02 -11.24
CA VAL A 58 5.51 0.76 -10.63
C VAL A 58 5.40 0.78 -9.10
N ASN A 59 4.75 1.80 -8.53
CA ASN A 59 4.53 1.90 -7.08
C ASN A 59 3.70 0.73 -6.54
N HIS A 60 2.69 0.29 -7.31
CA HIS A 60 1.90 -0.88 -6.98
C HIS A 60 2.74 -2.15 -6.89
N LEU A 61 3.59 -2.42 -7.90
CA LEU A 61 4.49 -3.57 -7.91
C LEU A 61 5.50 -3.52 -6.77
N TRP A 62 6.07 -2.35 -6.50
CA TRP A 62 6.99 -2.16 -5.39
C TRP A 62 6.32 -2.48 -4.05
N MET A 63 5.12 -1.97 -3.80
CA MET A 63 4.36 -2.30 -2.58
C MET A 63 4.10 -3.80 -2.48
N MET A 64 3.71 -4.47 -3.58
CA MET A 64 3.52 -5.91 -3.57
C MET A 64 4.80 -6.66 -3.18
N GLN A 65 5.96 -6.24 -3.68
CA GLN A 65 7.25 -6.83 -3.32
C GLN A 65 7.59 -6.62 -1.84
N GLN A 66 7.28 -5.46 -1.27
CA GLN A 66 7.52 -5.21 0.16
C GLN A 66 6.61 -6.05 1.08
N LEU A 67 5.41 -6.39 0.60
CA LEU A 67 4.44 -7.18 1.36
C LEU A 67 4.57 -8.69 1.12
N GLU A 68 5.20 -9.09 0.02
CA GLU A 68 5.41 -10.48 -0.33
C GLU A 68 6.30 -11.17 0.71
N GLY A 69 5.83 -12.28 1.27
CA GLY A 69 6.58 -13.05 2.26
C GLY A 69 6.68 -12.39 3.65
N LEU A 70 6.03 -11.25 3.88
CA LEU A 70 6.03 -10.56 5.18
C LEU A 70 5.47 -11.48 6.28
N THR A 71 6.21 -11.62 7.38
CA THR A 71 5.85 -12.49 8.50
C THR A 71 5.43 -11.69 9.73
N LEU A 72 4.76 -12.34 10.68
CA LEU A 72 4.45 -11.72 11.97
C LEU A 72 5.72 -11.33 12.74
N GLN A 73 6.81 -12.08 12.57
CA GLN A 73 8.08 -11.77 13.22
C GLN A 73 8.65 -10.44 12.71
N ASP A 74 8.49 -10.13 11.42
CA ASP A 74 8.94 -8.85 10.85
C ASP A 74 8.16 -7.66 11.43
N VAL A 75 6.89 -7.86 11.79
CA VAL A 75 6.08 -6.86 12.51
C VAL A 75 6.50 -6.74 13.98
N ILE A 76 6.83 -7.86 14.62
CA ILE A 76 7.30 -7.89 16.02
C ILE A 76 8.63 -7.17 16.17
N GLU A 77 9.53 -7.36 15.21
CA GLU A 77 10.85 -6.75 15.16
C GLU A 77 10.84 -5.36 14.49
N GLU A 78 9.67 -4.92 14.02
CA GLU A 78 9.47 -3.64 13.32
C GLU A 78 10.49 -3.46 12.16
N LYS A 79 10.72 -4.50 11.35
CA LYS A 79 11.76 -4.47 10.32
C LYS A 79 11.50 -3.46 9.20
N GLY A 80 12.55 -2.78 8.77
CA GLY A 80 12.54 -1.93 7.58
C GLY A 80 11.49 -0.82 7.68
N LEU A 81 10.58 -0.76 6.71
CA LEU A 81 9.52 0.23 6.63
C LEU A 81 8.56 0.21 7.85
N LEU A 82 8.45 -0.93 8.53
CA LEU A 82 7.58 -1.07 9.69
C LEU A 82 8.08 -0.29 10.92
N GLN A 83 9.38 -0.02 11.01
CA GLN A 83 9.96 0.83 12.05
C GLN A 83 9.40 2.25 11.97
N ASN A 84 9.48 2.84 10.78
CA ASN A 84 8.99 4.20 10.53
C ASN A 84 7.47 4.26 10.65
N PHE A 85 6.76 3.23 10.17
CA PHE A 85 5.32 3.14 10.35
C PHE A 85 4.91 3.11 11.82
N GLY A 86 5.61 2.31 12.64
CA GLY A 86 5.39 2.25 14.09
C GLY A 86 5.62 3.60 14.77
N GLN A 87 6.71 4.29 14.44
CA GLN A 87 7.00 5.61 15.01
C GLN A 87 5.93 6.66 14.68
N LEU A 88 5.38 6.63 13.46
CA LEU A 88 4.42 7.63 12.99
C LEU A 88 2.98 7.34 13.39
N HIS A 89 2.58 6.06 13.49
CA HIS A 89 1.16 5.69 13.55
C HIS A 89 0.77 4.79 14.72
N LYS A 90 1.71 4.44 15.63
CA LYS A 90 1.41 3.54 16.76
C LYS A 90 0.30 4.08 17.67
N GLU A 91 0.29 5.38 17.96
CA GLU A 91 -0.77 6.01 18.76
C GLU A 91 -2.12 6.00 18.04
N ASP A 92 -2.18 6.43 16.77
CA ASP A 92 -3.40 6.40 15.94
C ASP A 92 -4.05 5.01 15.89
N ILE A 93 -3.22 3.98 15.80
CA ILE A 93 -3.66 2.58 15.78
C ILE A 93 -4.23 2.18 17.14
N TYR A 94 -3.56 2.52 18.25
CA TYR A 94 -4.09 2.22 19.58
C TYR A 94 -5.43 2.91 19.83
N GLU A 95 -5.56 4.18 19.47
CA GLU A 95 -6.83 4.90 19.56
C GLU A 95 -7.91 4.23 18.72
N THR A 96 -7.58 3.83 17.49
CA THR A 96 -8.52 3.12 16.60
C THR A 96 -8.97 1.78 17.18
N LEU A 97 -8.07 1.04 17.84
CA LEU A 97 -8.41 -0.21 18.51
C LEU A 97 -9.37 -0.01 19.69
N GLN A 98 -9.32 1.14 20.36
CA GLN A 98 -10.21 1.49 21.49
C GLN A 98 -11.57 2.04 21.04
N LYS A 99 -11.71 2.54 19.79
CA LYS A 99 -12.99 3.04 19.27
C LYS A 99 -14.08 1.96 19.29
N ASN A 100 -15.30 2.37 19.64
CA ASN A 100 -16.49 1.52 19.61
C ASN A 100 -17.06 1.41 18.18
N ILE A 101 -16.23 0.90 17.27
CA ILE A 101 -16.57 0.61 15.87
C ILE A 101 -16.31 -0.87 15.59
N THR A 102 -16.87 -1.37 14.49
CA THR A 102 -16.73 -2.77 14.11
C THR A 102 -15.27 -3.14 13.80
N ALA A 103 -14.94 -4.41 13.93
CA ALA A 103 -13.61 -4.91 13.57
C ALA A 103 -13.26 -4.61 12.10
N LYS A 104 -14.27 -4.62 11.21
CA LYS A 104 -14.10 -4.28 9.80
C LYS A 104 -13.72 -2.81 9.62
N GLU A 105 -14.42 -1.88 10.28
CA GLU A 105 -14.10 -0.46 10.18
C GLU A 105 -12.70 -0.14 10.71
N LYS A 106 -12.25 -0.82 11.78
CA LYS A 106 -10.86 -0.71 12.26
C LYS A 106 -9.86 -1.18 11.21
N MET A 107 -10.14 -2.32 10.56
CA MET A 107 -9.28 -2.85 9.50
C MET A 107 -9.24 -1.93 8.29
N ASP A 108 -10.37 -1.37 7.89
CA ASP A 108 -10.46 -0.46 6.75
C ASP A 108 -9.63 0.82 7.02
N TYR A 109 -9.78 1.43 8.21
CA TYR A 109 -9.01 2.62 8.61
C TYR A 109 -7.49 2.37 8.56
N ILE A 110 -7.03 1.29 9.18
CA ILE A 110 -5.60 0.97 9.26
C ILE A 110 -5.07 0.50 7.91
N SER A 111 -5.90 -0.14 7.07
CA SER A 111 -5.52 -0.50 5.69
C SER A 111 -5.28 0.75 4.83
N VAL A 112 -6.07 1.81 5.01
CA VAL A 112 -5.84 3.10 4.33
C VAL A 112 -4.53 3.73 4.78
N LEU A 113 -4.28 3.79 6.10
CA LEU A 113 -3.01 4.31 6.63
C LEU A 113 -1.80 3.55 6.06
N LEU A 114 -1.87 2.22 6.02
CA LEU A 114 -0.82 1.39 5.44
C LEU A 114 -0.64 1.65 3.94
N ALA A 115 -1.73 1.67 3.16
CA ALA A 115 -1.66 1.92 1.72
C ALA A 115 -1.02 3.28 1.41
N ASP A 116 -1.44 4.33 2.12
CA ASP A 116 -0.86 5.68 1.98
C ASP A 116 0.62 5.71 2.36
N PHE A 117 0.99 5.00 3.43
CA PHE A 117 2.37 4.91 3.90
C PHE A 117 3.28 4.24 2.86
N TYR A 118 2.89 3.08 2.34
CA TYR A 118 3.65 2.39 1.30
C TYR A 118 3.72 3.21 0.00
N HIS A 119 2.64 3.90 -0.38
CA HIS A 119 2.66 4.77 -1.55
C HIS A 119 3.65 5.93 -1.38
N LYS A 120 3.65 6.61 -0.23
CA LYS A 120 4.62 7.68 0.07
C LYS A 120 6.06 7.17 0.10
N ALA A 121 6.28 6.01 0.73
CA ALA A 121 7.61 5.40 0.79
C ALA A 121 8.17 5.10 -0.61
N SER A 122 7.33 4.60 -1.54
CA SER A 122 7.77 4.31 -2.91
C SER A 122 8.30 5.55 -3.64
N THR A 123 7.70 6.73 -3.41
CA THR A 123 8.10 8.01 -4.01
C THR A 123 9.32 8.65 -3.36
N GLN A 124 9.75 8.18 -2.19
CA GLN A 124 10.92 8.70 -1.46
C GLN A 124 12.19 7.88 -1.71
N THR A 125 12.08 6.75 -2.40
CA THR A 125 13.21 5.87 -2.75
C THR A 125 13.96 6.30 -4.02
N GLU A 126 13.63 7.46 -4.61
CA GLU A 126 14.24 7.98 -5.85
C GLU A 126 15.39 8.99 -5.63
N ASP A 127 15.95 9.11 -4.41
CA ASP A 127 17.15 9.93 -4.12
C ASP A 127 18.46 9.12 -4.06
#